data_AF-A0A8D8S807-F1
#
_entry.id   AF-A0A8D8S807-F1
#
_cell.length_a   1.000
_cell.length_b   1.000
_cell.length_c   1.000
_cell.angle_alpha   90.00
_cell.angle_beta   90.00
_cell.angle_gamma   90.00
#
_symmetry.space_group_name_H-M   'P 1'
#
loop_
_entity.id
_entity.type
_entity.pdbx_description
1 polymer ?
#
loop_
_entity_poly.entity_id
_entity_poly.type
_entity_poly.pdbx_seq_one_letter_code
_entity_poly.pdbx_strand_id
1 'polypeptide(L)'
;ERLAVFFPIIIFSSLSRDEGPKIKELKTLYQSSKKEKTNKNNLKYLVIKTCIGLFLSISRYKTRLEEMNKEYSDQISTLRENIEHIRDQYKQEKISKQLTLPNTETEWNERETELIEKERKIQEQTESLKSKTLQLEDKRKEFDQEKEDFELKKFRDQNTINVEMKRLKRAHNLMTIEQEAWDEEVDKEKEQMKKMKQQLEKIRDNLLGEQEIFGAEKLKLATEKSKIDVLLKMNSGVDLIQSKAEAESMMQVAKATIASVKETKEKLQDEKARLMDLEQEVTLRERMAEKMIKMSEQKQNEGFNALEEAKRLETSFKHKSDAIQQQLAELSIENIS
;
A
#
# COMPACT_ATOMS: atom_id res chain seq x y z
N GLU A 1 16.45 -1.44 16.56
CA GLU A 1 15.78 -0.73 15.44
C GLU A 1 15.94 -1.37 14.05
N ARG A 2 16.70 -2.46 13.84
CA ARG A 2 16.86 -3.10 12.51
C ARG A 2 16.06 -4.40 12.27
N LEU A 3 15.01 -4.67 13.06
CA LEU A 3 14.21 -5.91 12.94
C LEU A 3 12.75 -5.69 12.49
N ALA A 4 12.30 -4.46 12.27
CA ALA A 4 10.87 -4.15 12.06
C ALA A 4 10.36 -4.21 10.60
N VAL A 5 11.17 -4.64 9.63
CA VAL A 5 10.80 -4.56 8.19
C VAL A 5 10.54 -5.95 7.56
N PHE A 6 10.68 -7.06 8.30
CA PHE A 6 10.68 -8.40 7.72
C PHE A 6 9.35 -9.18 7.76
N PHE A 7 8.25 -8.61 8.23
CA PHE A 7 6.96 -9.32 8.27
C PHE A 7 5.85 -8.42 7.73
N PRO A 8 5.42 -8.63 6.45
CA PRO A 8 4.05 -9.13 6.27
C PRO A 8 3.84 -9.93 4.95
N ILE A 9 4.59 -11.00 4.70
CA ILE A 9 4.31 -11.89 3.53
C ILE A 9 3.98 -13.34 3.95
N ILE A 10 4.23 -13.70 5.21
CA ILE A 10 4.24 -15.11 5.65
C ILE A 10 2.84 -15.70 5.91
N ILE A 11 1.75 -14.92 5.91
CA ILE A 11 0.44 -15.46 6.31
C ILE A 11 -0.67 -14.98 5.36
N PHE A 12 -0.75 -15.57 4.18
CA PHE A 12 -1.88 -15.35 3.24
C PHE A 12 -2.52 -16.64 2.71
N SER A 13 -2.06 -17.84 3.12
CA SER A 13 -2.52 -19.12 2.56
C SER A 13 -3.40 -19.97 3.48
N SER A 14 -3.70 -19.54 4.71
CA SER A 14 -4.48 -20.33 5.68
C SER A 14 -5.88 -19.76 6.01
N LEU A 15 -6.38 -18.78 5.26
CA LEU A 15 -7.76 -18.27 5.42
C LEU A 15 -8.73 -19.06 4.54
N SER A 16 -9.78 -19.55 5.19
CA SER A 16 -10.83 -20.44 4.68
C SER A 16 -11.49 -19.98 3.38
N ARG A 17 -12.13 -20.93 2.70
CA ARG A 17 -12.76 -20.84 1.35
C ARG A 17 -13.70 -19.63 1.09
N ASP A 18 -14.08 -18.85 2.10
CA ASP A 18 -15.01 -17.71 1.97
C ASP A 18 -14.34 -16.32 1.77
N GLU A 19 -13.02 -16.18 1.87
CA GLU A 19 -12.36 -14.86 1.77
C GLU A 19 -11.65 -14.58 0.42
N GLY A 20 -11.88 -15.43 -0.59
CA GLY A 20 -11.31 -15.30 -1.94
C GLY A 20 -11.41 -13.91 -2.60
N PRO A 21 -12.51 -13.13 -2.42
CA PRO A 21 -12.61 -11.78 -2.96
C PRO A 21 -11.69 -10.77 -2.27
N LYS A 22 -11.56 -10.85 -0.93
CA LYS A 22 -10.79 -9.90 -0.11
C LYS A 22 -9.27 -10.07 -0.29
N ILE A 23 -8.82 -11.30 -0.56
CA ILE A 23 -7.41 -11.59 -0.88
C ILE A 23 -7.05 -11.07 -2.28
N LYS A 24 -7.98 -11.12 -3.25
CA LYS A 24 -7.79 -10.52 -4.58
C LYS A 24 -7.69 -8.99 -4.51
N GLU A 25 -8.52 -8.33 -3.71
CA GLU A 25 -8.44 -6.88 -3.44
C GLU A 25 -7.12 -6.46 -2.80
N LEU A 26 -6.63 -7.22 -1.81
CA LEU A 26 -5.33 -6.93 -1.18
C LEU A 26 -4.14 -7.13 -2.14
N LYS A 27 -4.21 -8.14 -3.03
CA LYS A 27 -3.21 -8.33 -4.10
C LYS A 27 -3.23 -7.21 -5.13
N THR A 28 -4.41 -6.71 -5.49
CA THR A 28 -4.53 -5.56 -6.42
C THR A 28 -4.08 -4.27 -5.76
N LEU A 29 -4.44 -4.02 -4.50
CA LEU A 29 -3.94 -2.87 -3.71
C LEU A 29 -2.41 -2.88 -3.57
N TYR A 30 -1.80 -4.04 -3.32
CA TYR A 30 -0.35 -4.17 -3.24
C TYR A 30 0.32 -3.91 -4.60
N GLN A 31 -0.22 -4.45 -5.70
CA GLN A 31 0.29 -4.19 -7.05
C GLN A 31 0.10 -2.73 -7.48
N SER A 32 -0.99 -2.08 -7.06
CA SER A 32 -1.23 -0.66 -7.29
C SER A 32 -0.25 0.23 -6.49
N SER A 33 0.05 -0.13 -5.23
CA SER A 33 1.04 0.60 -4.41
C SER A 33 2.47 0.50 -4.95
N LYS A 34 2.76 -0.50 -5.80
CA LYS A 34 4.07 -0.70 -6.44
C LYS A 34 4.26 0.22 -7.66
N LYS A 35 3.18 0.81 -8.19
CA LYS A 35 3.21 1.72 -9.35
C LYS A 35 3.19 3.21 -8.98
N GLU A 36 2.89 3.55 -7.73
CA GLU A 36 2.93 4.93 -7.25
C GLU A 36 4.17 5.16 -6.36
N LYS A 37 4.84 6.31 -6.51
CA LYS A 37 5.83 6.87 -5.57
C LYS A 37 5.17 7.23 -4.22
N THR A 38 4.36 6.34 -3.66
CA THR A 38 3.60 6.59 -2.45
C THR A 38 4.42 6.27 -1.21
N ASN A 39 4.95 7.35 -0.64
CA ASN A 39 5.01 7.70 0.78
C ASN A 39 5.08 6.53 1.78
N LYS A 40 6.18 6.47 2.56
CA LYS A 40 6.42 5.52 3.69
C LYS A 40 5.20 5.29 4.59
N ASN A 41 4.30 6.27 4.69
CA ASN A 41 3.08 6.19 5.48
C ASN A 41 2.06 5.17 4.94
N ASN A 42 1.93 4.98 3.62
CA ASN A 42 1.01 3.99 3.04
C ASN A 42 1.49 2.57 3.30
N LEU A 43 2.80 2.35 3.26
CA LEU A 43 3.39 1.04 3.59
C LEU A 43 3.21 0.71 5.08
N LYS A 44 3.44 1.68 5.98
CA LYS A 44 3.17 1.52 7.42
C LYS A 44 1.71 1.17 7.69
N TYR A 45 0.78 1.87 7.03
CA TYR A 45 -0.65 1.61 7.17
C TYR A 45 -1.03 0.20 6.69
N LEU A 46 -0.49 -0.25 5.57
CA LEU A 46 -0.73 -1.59 5.04
C LEU A 46 -0.19 -2.69 5.96
N VAL A 47 1.00 -2.50 6.54
CA VAL A 47 1.60 -3.41 7.53
C VAL A 47 0.69 -3.50 8.76
N ILE A 48 0.28 -2.36 9.33
CA ILE A 48 -0.59 -2.31 10.52
C ILE A 48 -1.92 -3.01 10.25
N LYS A 49 -2.56 -2.72 9.11
CA LYS A 49 -3.84 -3.34 8.72
C LYS A 49 -3.72 -4.86 8.59
N THR A 50 -2.61 -5.35 8.04
CA THR A 50 -2.35 -6.79 7.89
C THR A 50 -2.09 -7.45 9.25
N CYS A 51 -1.31 -6.81 10.13
CA CYS A 51 -1.04 -7.31 11.48
C CYS A 51 -2.32 -7.38 12.33
N ILE A 52 -3.19 -6.37 12.25
CA ILE A 52 -4.49 -6.37 12.95
C ILE A 52 -5.38 -7.50 12.42
N GLY A 53 -5.46 -7.67 11.10
CA GLY A 53 -6.21 -8.77 10.50
C GLY A 53 -5.75 -10.15 10.98
N LEU A 54 -4.44 -10.37 11.05
CA LEU A 54 -3.86 -11.62 11.56
C LEU A 54 -4.15 -11.84 13.04
N PHE A 55 -4.02 -10.79 13.86
CA PHE A 55 -4.34 -10.86 15.29
C PHE A 55 -5.80 -11.25 15.52
N LEU A 56 -6.73 -10.67 14.76
CA LEU A 56 -8.16 -11.01 14.86
C LEU A 56 -8.44 -12.45 14.41
N SER A 57 -7.81 -12.91 13.32
CA SER A 57 -7.97 -14.29 12.84
C SER A 57 -7.41 -15.31 13.84
N ILE A 58 -6.24 -15.05 14.43
CA ILE A 58 -5.65 -15.90 15.48
C ILE A 58 -6.55 -15.92 16.72
N SER A 59 -7.09 -14.77 17.13
CA SER A 59 -7.96 -14.67 18.29
C SER A 59 -9.28 -15.45 18.11
N ARG A 60 -9.89 -15.38 16.91
CA ARG A 60 -11.07 -16.20 16.58
C ARG A 60 -10.74 -17.70 16.56
N TYR A 61 -9.60 -18.07 16.00
CA TYR A 61 -9.17 -19.47 15.96
C TYR A 61 -8.94 -20.04 17.36
N LYS A 62 -8.31 -19.25 18.24
CA LYS A 62 -8.13 -19.60 19.66
C LYS A 62 -9.46 -19.79 20.38
N THR A 63 -10.40 -18.87 20.20
CA THR A 63 -11.75 -18.95 20.81
C THR A 63 -12.46 -20.23 20.37
N ARG A 64 -12.42 -20.54 19.08
CA ARG A 64 -13.05 -21.76 18.54
C ARG A 64 -12.39 -23.05 19.04
N LEU A 65 -11.08 -23.04 19.25
CA LEU A 65 -10.36 -24.15 19.88
C LEU A 65 -10.79 -24.35 21.33
N GLU A 66 -10.97 -23.27 22.09
CA GLU A 66 -11.45 -23.30 23.48
C GLU A 66 -12.90 -23.83 23.56
N GLU A 67 -13.78 -23.38 22.65
CA GLU A 67 -15.16 -23.88 22.53
C GLU A 67 -15.20 -25.39 22.22
N MET A 68 -14.43 -25.86 21.22
CA MET A 68 -14.37 -27.28 20.92
C MET A 68 -13.82 -28.10 22.08
N ASN A 69 -12.79 -27.60 22.77
CA ASN A 69 -12.22 -28.30 23.93
C ASN A 69 -13.23 -28.42 25.07
N LYS A 70 -14.06 -27.39 25.28
CA LYS A 70 -15.16 -27.42 26.24
C LYS A 70 -16.22 -28.45 25.83
N GLU A 71 -16.64 -28.46 24.57
CA GLU A 71 -17.61 -29.43 24.05
C GLU A 71 -17.12 -30.88 24.20
N TYR A 72 -15.85 -31.15 23.88
CA TYR A 72 -15.26 -32.47 24.11
C TYR A 72 -15.19 -32.84 25.60
N SER A 73 -14.88 -31.88 26.46
CA SER A 73 -14.89 -32.10 27.92
C SER A 73 -16.29 -32.49 28.41
N ASP A 74 -17.32 -31.81 27.94
CA ASP A 74 -18.72 -32.09 28.31
C ASP A 74 -19.17 -33.47 27.78
N GLN A 75 -18.78 -33.84 26.56
CA GLN A 75 -19.02 -35.17 25.99
C GLN A 75 -18.31 -36.28 26.79
N ILE A 76 -17.09 -36.04 27.26
CA ILE A 76 -16.35 -37.00 28.09
C ILE A 76 -17.03 -37.15 29.46
N SER A 77 -17.53 -36.07 30.05
CA SER A 77 -18.24 -36.11 31.34
C SER A 77 -19.52 -36.94 31.25
N THR A 78 -20.35 -36.67 30.23
CA THR A 78 -21.59 -37.42 30.00
C THR A 78 -21.34 -38.91 29.72
N LEU A 79 -20.27 -39.24 28.98
CA LEU A 79 -19.86 -40.65 28.80
C LEU A 79 -19.44 -41.31 30.12
N ARG A 80 -18.73 -40.60 30.99
CA ARG A 80 -18.34 -41.13 32.32
C ARG A 80 -19.56 -41.42 33.19
N GLU A 81 -20.52 -40.49 33.25
CA GLU A 81 -21.78 -40.67 33.98
C GLU A 81 -22.57 -41.88 33.47
N ASN A 82 -22.67 -42.05 32.16
CA ASN A 82 -23.33 -43.21 31.56
C ASN A 82 -22.64 -44.53 31.91
N ILE A 83 -21.30 -44.56 31.93
CA ILE A 83 -20.53 -45.74 32.34
C ILE A 83 -20.77 -46.07 33.82
N GLU A 84 -20.80 -45.05 34.69
CA GLU A 84 -21.07 -45.21 36.12
C GLU A 84 -22.49 -45.78 36.34
N HIS A 85 -23.49 -45.24 35.63
CA HIS A 85 -24.86 -45.71 35.70
C HIS A 85 -25.01 -47.18 35.24
N ILE A 86 -24.39 -47.57 34.13
CA ILE A 86 -24.39 -48.96 33.66
C ILE A 86 -23.70 -49.89 34.68
N ARG A 87 -22.59 -49.44 35.26
CA ARG A 87 -21.86 -50.19 36.29
C ARG A 87 -22.73 -50.43 37.53
N ASP A 88 -23.47 -49.43 37.97
CA ASP A 88 -24.34 -49.54 39.15
C ASP A 88 -25.59 -50.37 38.86
N GLN A 89 -26.18 -50.26 37.66
CA GLN A 89 -27.23 -51.18 37.21
C GLN A 89 -26.74 -52.64 37.22
N TYR A 90 -25.52 -52.89 36.73
CA TYR A 90 -24.93 -54.23 36.74
C TYR A 90 -24.69 -54.76 38.17
N LYS A 91 -24.23 -53.91 39.09
CA LYS A 91 -24.10 -54.29 40.51
C LYS A 91 -25.45 -54.62 41.14
N GLN A 92 -26.48 -53.81 40.87
CA GLN A 92 -27.84 -54.03 41.39
C GLN A 92 -28.45 -55.33 40.84
N GLU A 93 -28.32 -55.59 39.53
CA GLU A 93 -28.74 -56.87 38.95
C GLU A 93 -27.96 -58.06 39.50
N LYS A 94 -26.65 -57.91 39.76
CA LYS A 94 -25.83 -58.98 40.33
C LYS A 94 -26.25 -59.31 41.77
N ILE A 95 -26.67 -58.30 42.54
CA ILE A 95 -27.18 -58.46 43.91
C ILE A 95 -28.61 -59.05 43.88
N SER A 96 -29.47 -58.59 42.97
CA SER A 96 -30.85 -59.11 42.86
C SER A 96 -30.92 -60.54 42.31
N LYS A 97 -29.92 -60.97 41.53
CA LYS A 97 -29.81 -62.33 40.97
C LYS A 97 -29.08 -63.33 41.88
N GLN A 98 -28.87 -63.05 43.18
CA GLN A 98 -28.62 -64.13 44.14
C GLN A 98 -29.81 -65.12 44.05
N LEU A 99 -29.53 -66.26 43.42
CA LEU A 99 -30.50 -67.11 42.74
C LEU A 99 -31.58 -67.65 43.70
N THR A 100 -32.81 -67.17 43.55
CA THR A 100 -33.97 -68.05 43.70
C THR A 100 -34.03 -68.94 42.46
N LEU A 101 -33.83 -70.24 42.65
CA LEU A 101 -34.08 -71.23 41.59
C LEU A 101 -35.56 -71.17 41.21
N PRO A 102 -35.89 -71.14 39.90
CA PRO A 102 -37.28 -71.23 39.46
C PRO A 102 -37.88 -72.56 39.92
N ASN A 103 -39.05 -72.50 40.57
CA ASN A 103 -39.68 -73.67 41.20
C ASN A 103 -40.72 -74.34 40.29
N THR A 104 -41.00 -73.75 39.11
CA THR A 104 -41.96 -74.29 38.13
C THR A 104 -41.40 -74.26 36.71
N GLU A 105 -41.82 -75.21 35.87
CA GLU A 105 -41.38 -75.35 34.46
C GLU A 105 -41.75 -74.12 33.61
N THR A 106 -42.86 -73.45 33.95
CA THR A 106 -43.28 -72.18 33.33
C THR A 106 -42.29 -71.04 33.59
N GLU A 107 -41.76 -70.92 34.80
CA GLU A 107 -40.75 -69.90 35.14
C GLU A 107 -39.41 -70.15 34.42
N TRP A 108 -39.06 -71.41 34.18
CA TRP A 108 -37.89 -71.79 33.37
C TRP A 108 -38.04 -71.34 31.92
N ASN A 109 -39.19 -71.60 31.31
CA ASN A 109 -39.48 -71.20 29.93
C ASN A 109 -39.51 -69.67 29.78
N GLU A 110 -40.13 -68.94 30.71
CA GLU A 110 -40.13 -67.48 30.69
C GLU A 110 -38.71 -66.91 30.80
N ARG A 111 -37.89 -67.43 31.71
CA ARG A 111 -36.49 -67.03 31.85
C ARG A 111 -35.64 -67.37 30.62
N GLU A 112 -35.90 -68.50 29.97
CA GLU A 112 -35.24 -68.87 28.71
C GLU A 112 -35.61 -67.90 27.59
N THR A 113 -36.89 -67.56 27.43
CA THR A 113 -37.31 -66.56 26.42
C THR A 113 -36.72 -65.18 26.68
N GLU A 114 -36.62 -64.75 27.94
CA GLU A 114 -35.99 -63.48 28.30
C GLU A 114 -34.48 -63.48 28.01
N LEU A 115 -33.79 -64.59 28.27
CA LEU A 115 -32.37 -64.75 27.95
C LEU A 115 -32.13 -64.75 26.44
N ILE A 116 -32.97 -65.41 25.64
CA ILE A 116 -32.89 -65.40 24.18
C ILE A 116 -33.07 -63.98 23.65
N GLU A 117 -34.03 -63.23 24.17
CA GLU A 117 -34.25 -61.83 23.76
C GLU A 117 -33.11 -60.90 24.18
N LYS A 118 -32.48 -61.14 25.35
CA LYS A 118 -31.27 -60.42 25.77
C LYS A 118 -30.08 -60.75 24.87
N GLU A 119 -29.89 -62.01 24.50
CA GLU A 119 -28.84 -62.45 23.57
C GLU A 119 -29.01 -61.78 22.20
N ARG A 120 -30.25 -61.73 21.68
CA ARG A 120 -30.59 -61.03 20.43
C ARG A 120 -30.19 -59.55 20.48
N LYS A 121 -30.55 -58.86 21.57
CA LYS A 121 -30.20 -57.43 21.75
C LYS A 121 -28.68 -57.22 21.83
N ILE A 122 -27.95 -58.11 22.50
CA ILE A 122 -26.48 -58.04 22.56
C ILE A 122 -25.88 -58.24 21.17
N GLN A 123 -26.42 -59.17 20.38
CA GLN A 123 -25.95 -59.40 19.02
C GLN A 123 -26.18 -58.19 18.12
N GLU A 124 -27.38 -57.60 18.14
CA GLU A 124 -27.70 -56.37 17.39
C GLU A 124 -26.79 -55.20 17.77
N GLN A 125 -26.54 -55.00 19.06
CA GLN A 125 -25.61 -53.98 19.54
C GLN A 125 -24.17 -54.26 19.07
N THR A 126 -23.74 -55.51 19.07
CA THR A 126 -22.41 -55.92 18.61
C THR A 126 -22.23 -55.65 17.11
N GLU A 127 -23.23 -55.96 16.29
CA GLU A 127 -23.22 -55.67 14.85
C GLU A 127 -23.24 -54.17 14.56
N SER A 128 -24.05 -53.40 15.29
CA SER A 128 -24.08 -51.94 15.22
C SER A 128 -22.72 -51.31 15.56
N LEU A 129 -22.08 -51.79 16.65
CA LEU A 129 -20.74 -51.34 17.04
C LEU A 129 -19.68 -51.69 16.00
N LYS A 130 -19.70 -52.90 15.43
CA LYS A 130 -18.79 -53.29 14.34
C LYS A 130 -18.94 -52.39 13.11
N SER A 131 -20.17 -52.09 12.70
CA SER A 131 -20.44 -51.17 11.59
C SER A 131 -19.91 -49.76 11.88
N LYS A 132 -20.13 -49.24 13.09
CA LYS A 132 -19.64 -47.92 13.50
C LYS A 132 -18.11 -47.86 13.56
N THR A 133 -17.46 -48.91 14.05
CA THR A 133 -15.99 -49.01 14.05
C THR A 133 -15.42 -48.97 12.64
N LEU A 134 -16.02 -49.70 11.69
CA LEU A 134 -15.58 -49.67 10.29
C LEU A 134 -15.71 -48.27 9.68
N GLN A 135 -16.84 -47.59 9.89
CA GLN A 135 -17.03 -46.21 9.42
C GLN A 135 -16.02 -45.23 10.02
N LEU A 136 -15.64 -45.40 11.29
CA LEU A 136 -14.63 -44.56 11.93
C LEU A 136 -13.23 -44.83 11.37
N GLU A 137 -12.90 -46.09 11.06
CA GLU A 137 -11.63 -46.46 10.43
C GLU A 137 -11.49 -45.86 9.02
N ASP A 138 -12.56 -45.88 8.23
CA ASP A 138 -12.57 -45.28 6.89
C ASP A 138 -12.41 -43.76 6.96
N LYS A 139 -13.15 -43.09 7.84
CA LYS A 139 -12.97 -41.64 8.09
C LYS A 139 -11.55 -41.31 8.55
N ARG A 140 -10.95 -42.15 9.40
CA ARG A 140 -9.58 -41.96 9.86
C ARG A 140 -8.59 -42.00 8.69
N LYS A 141 -8.74 -42.95 7.76
CA LYS A 141 -7.90 -43.02 6.55
C LYS A 141 -8.07 -41.80 5.65
N GLU A 142 -9.31 -41.33 5.46
CA GLU A 142 -9.59 -40.10 4.71
C GLU A 142 -8.89 -38.89 5.34
N PHE A 143 -8.96 -38.75 6.67
CA PHE A 143 -8.26 -37.68 7.39
C PHE A 143 -6.74 -37.77 7.28
N ASP A 144 -6.17 -38.97 7.36
CA ASP A 144 -4.73 -39.18 7.19
C ASP A 144 -4.28 -38.79 5.77
N GLN A 145 -5.07 -39.13 4.75
CA GLN A 145 -4.81 -38.72 3.36
C GLN A 145 -4.92 -37.20 3.17
N GLU A 146 -5.96 -36.56 3.71
CA GLU A 146 -6.13 -35.10 3.63
C GLU A 146 -4.97 -34.37 4.33
N LYS A 147 -4.46 -34.93 5.43
CA LYS A 147 -3.29 -34.39 6.14
C LYS A 147 -2.02 -34.47 5.30
N GLU A 148 -1.77 -35.58 4.61
CA GLU A 148 -0.63 -35.73 3.71
C GLU A 148 -0.70 -34.74 2.54
N ASP A 149 -1.88 -34.62 1.91
CA ASP A 149 -2.12 -33.66 0.82
C ASP A 149 -1.91 -32.22 1.29
N PHE A 150 -2.34 -31.90 2.51
CA PHE A 150 -2.15 -30.58 3.09
C PHE A 150 -0.68 -30.25 3.34
N GLU A 151 0.10 -31.18 3.92
CA GLU A 151 1.53 -30.97 4.12
C GLU A 151 2.30 -30.86 2.80
N LEU A 152 1.95 -31.66 1.78
CA LEU A 152 2.53 -31.56 0.45
C LEU A 152 2.24 -30.20 -0.20
N LYS A 153 0.99 -29.72 -0.08
CA LYS A 153 0.59 -28.41 -0.59
C LYS A 153 1.35 -27.28 0.11
N LYS A 154 1.44 -27.34 1.44
CA LYS A 154 2.20 -26.38 2.25
C LYS A 154 3.68 -26.32 1.84
N PHE A 155 4.30 -27.48 1.57
CA PHE A 155 5.68 -27.53 1.07
C PHE A 155 5.83 -26.86 -0.31
N ARG A 156 4.91 -27.11 -1.24
CA ARG A 156 4.91 -26.46 -2.57
C ARG A 156 4.75 -24.95 -2.45
N ASP A 157 3.78 -24.50 -1.66
CA ASP A 157 3.50 -23.08 -1.45
C ASP A 157 4.71 -22.37 -0.81
N GLN A 158 5.37 -23.01 0.16
CA GLN A 158 6.59 -22.49 0.79
C GLN A 158 7.73 -22.33 -0.23
N ASN A 159 7.91 -23.30 -1.13
CA ASN A 159 8.91 -23.20 -2.20
C ASN A 159 8.60 -22.07 -3.19
N THR A 160 7.34 -21.91 -3.59
CA THR A 160 6.91 -20.79 -4.44
C THR A 160 7.19 -19.45 -3.78
N ILE A 161 6.88 -19.32 -2.48
CA ILE A 161 7.16 -18.10 -1.71
C ILE A 161 8.67 -17.81 -1.69
N ASN A 162 9.50 -18.81 -1.44
CA ASN A 162 10.96 -18.65 -1.39
C ASN A 162 11.52 -18.18 -2.73
N VAL A 163 11.00 -18.69 -3.86
CA VAL A 163 11.39 -18.27 -5.21
C VAL A 163 10.98 -16.82 -5.47
N GLU A 164 9.73 -16.45 -5.19
CA GLU A 164 9.24 -15.08 -5.38
C GLU A 164 9.97 -14.07 -4.47
N MET A 165 10.29 -14.46 -3.22
CA MET A 165 11.07 -13.61 -2.32
C MET A 165 12.48 -13.33 -2.86
N LYS A 166 13.15 -14.35 -3.41
CA LYS A 166 14.45 -14.17 -4.10
C LYS A 166 14.32 -13.25 -5.31
N ARG A 167 13.26 -13.39 -6.11
CA ARG A 167 12.99 -12.53 -7.27
C ARG A 167 12.75 -11.08 -6.87
N LEU A 168 11.92 -10.85 -5.84
CA LEU A 168 11.65 -9.52 -5.31
C LEU A 168 12.90 -8.84 -4.77
N LYS A 169 13.76 -9.59 -4.07
CA LYS A 169 15.03 -9.04 -3.55
C LYS A 169 15.96 -8.58 -4.68
N ARG A 170 16.04 -9.34 -5.79
CA ARG A 170 16.82 -8.94 -6.98
C ARG A 170 16.25 -7.67 -7.62
N ALA A 171 14.92 -7.61 -7.80
CA ALA A 171 14.26 -6.45 -8.39
C ALA A 171 14.42 -5.19 -7.53
N HIS A 172 14.33 -5.33 -6.20
CA HIS A 172 14.60 -4.23 -5.27
C HIS A 172 16.02 -3.71 -5.41
N ASN A 173 17.02 -4.60 -5.40
CA ASN A 173 18.42 -4.21 -5.54
C ASN A 173 18.68 -3.47 -6.86
N LEU A 174 18.09 -3.93 -7.98
CA LEU A 174 18.21 -3.25 -9.26
C LEU A 174 17.61 -1.84 -9.21
N MET A 175 16.42 -1.69 -8.64
CA MET A 175 15.75 -0.40 -8.50
C MET A 175 16.54 0.56 -7.59
N THR A 176 17.19 0.06 -6.54
CA THR A 176 18.09 0.87 -5.70
C THR A 176 19.28 1.39 -6.49
N ILE A 177 19.94 0.53 -7.29
CA ILE A 177 21.06 0.93 -8.15
C ILE A 177 20.62 1.98 -9.18
N GLU A 178 19.46 1.77 -9.83
CA GLU A 178 18.90 2.74 -10.79
C GLU A 178 18.58 4.08 -10.14
N GLN A 179 18.08 4.06 -8.89
CA GLN A 179 17.79 5.28 -8.14
C GLN A 179 19.08 6.03 -7.78
N GLU A 180 20.11 5.33 -7.30
CA GLU A 180 21.43 5.92 -7.01
C GLU A 180 22.03 6.57 -8.27
N ALA A 181 21.96 5.90 -9.42
CA ALA A 181 22.44 6.44 -10.69
C ALA A 181 21.66 7.70 -11.13
N TRP A 182 20.34 7.73 -10.90
CA TRP A 182 19.52 8.90 -11.21
C TRP A 182 19.80 10.08 -10.29
N ASP A 183 20.00 9.83 -8.99
CA ASP A 183 20.38 10.85 -8.02
C ASP A 183 21.76 11.47 -8.37
N GLU A 184 22.73 10.65 -8.79
CA GLU A 184 24.03 11.13 -9.29
C GLU A 184 23.89 12.01 -10.54
N GLU A 185 23.01 11.65 -11.48
CA GLU A 185 22.81 12.43 -12.71
C GLU A 185 22.15 13.77 -12.42
N VAL A 186 21.13 13.78 -11.55
CA VAL A 186 20.48 15.02 -11.08
C VAL A 186 21.49 15.95 -10.41
N ASP A 187 22.42 15.43 -9.61
CA ASP A 187 23.43 16.25 -8.97
C ASP A 187 24.48 16.79 -9.96
N LYS A 188 24.85 16.01 -10.99
CA LYS A 188 25.68 16.51 -12.09
C LYS A 188 24.97 17.63 -12.88
N GLU A 189 23.69 17.46 -13.20
CA GLU A 189 22.90 18.48 -13.90
C GLU A 189 22.78 19.76 -13.07
N LYS A 190 22.52 19.66 -11.76
CA LYS A 190 22.49 20.83 -10.86
C LYS A 190 23.82 21.57 -10.86
N GLU A 191 24.94 20.85 -10.82
CA GLU A 191 26.26 21.46 -10.83
C GLU A 191 26.57 22.15 -12.18
N GLN A 192 26.16 21.53 -13.31
CA GLN A 192 26.25 22.17 -14.62
C GLN A 192 25.39 23.43 -14.70
N MET A 193 24.16 23.38 -14.21
CA MET A 193 23.25 24.53 -14.18
C MET A 193 23.82 25.67 -13.33
N LYS A 194 24.45 25.34 -12.19
CA LYS A 194 25.13 26.31 -11.33
C LYS A 194 26.30 26.99 -12.04
N LYS A 195 27.13 26.22 -12.76
CA LYS A 195 28.25 26.76 -13.56
C LYS A 195 27.75 27.69 -14.66
N MET A 196 26.71 27.28 -15.39
CA MET A 196 26.12 28.09 -16.45
C MET A 196 25.49 29.39 -15.90
N LYS A 197 24.82 29.32 -14.74
CA LYS A 197 24.31 30.52 -14.04
C LYS A 197 25.44 31.50 -13.68
N GLN A 198 26.55 31.00 -13.15
CA GLN A 198 27.72 31.83 -12.84
C GLN A 198 28.34 32.45 -14.10
N GLN A 199 28.36 31.74 -15.23
CA GLN A 199 28.81 32.29 -16.51
C GLN A 199 27.88 33.41 -17.01
N LEU A 200 26.57 33.21 -16.91
CA LEU A 200 25.58 34.23 -17.28
C LEU A 200 25.69 35.47 -16.39
N GLU A 201 25.91 35.31 -15.09
CA GLU A 201 26.17 36.44 -14.17
C GLU A 201 27.43 37.21 -14.57
N LYS A 202 28.53 36.52 -14.91
CA LYS A 202 29.75 37.18 -15.42
C LYS A 202 29.51 37.94 -16.72
N ILE A 203 28.78 37.36 -17.68
CA ILE A 203 28.45 38.03 -18.94
C ILE A 203 27.59 39.27 -18.69
N ARG A 204 26.59 39.16 -17.81
CA ARG A 204 25.73 40.29 -17.41
C ARG A 204 26.56 41.41 -16.81
N ASP A 205 27.45 41.10 -15.86
CA ASP A 205 28.25 42.11 -15.17
C ASP A 205 29.26 42.78 -16.13
N ASN A 206 29.84 42.02 -17.06
CA ASN A 206 30.69 42.56 -18.13
C ASN A 206 29.90 43.50 -19.05
N LEU A 207 28.70 43.11 -19.50
CA LEU A 207 27.85 43.95 -20.36
C LEU A 207 27.42 45.24 -19.66
N LEU A 208 27.09 45.17 -18.37
CA LEU A 208 26.78 46.36 -17.58
C LEU A 208 28.00 47.29 -17.49
N GLY A 209 29.19 46.75 -17.26
CA GLY A 209 30.44 47.53 -17.26
C GLY A 209 30.75 48.17 -18.62
N GLU A 210 30.58 47.44 -19.72
CA GLU A 210 30.72 47.97 -21.08
C GLU A 210 29.69 49.09 -21.35
N GLN A 211 28.45 48.93 -20.89
CA GLN A 211 27.40 49.94 -21.04
C GLN A 211 27.73 51.22 -20.26
N GLU A 212 28.32 51.12 -19.07
CA GLU A 212 28.79 52.28 -18.30
C GLU A 212 29.93 53.02 -19.02
N ILE A 213 30.91 52.28 -19.55
CA ILE A 213 32.02 52.85 -20.33
C ILE A 213 31.49 53.55 -21.58
N PHE A 214 30.63 52.88 -22.35
CA PHE A 214 30.02 53.43 -23.55
C PHE A 214 29.19 54.68 -23.25
N GLY A 215 28.45 54.69 -22.13
CA GLY A 215 27.73 55.86 -21.64
C GLY A 215 28.66 57.04 -21.36
N ALA A 216 29.78 56.80 -20.68
CA ALA A 216 30.78 57.81 -20.37
C ALA A 216 31.48 58.36 -21.63
N GLU A 217 31.83 57.49 -22.59
CA GLU A 217 32.41 57.90 -23.88
C GLU A 217 31.43 58.75 -24.69
N LYS A 218 30.15 58.36 -24.73
CA LYS A 218 29.11 59.14 -25.43
C LYS A 218 28.95 60.53 -24.84
N LEU A 219 29.04 60.68 -23.51
CA LEU A 219 29.03 61.99 -22.85
C LEU A 219 30.28 62.82 -23.17
N LYS A 220 31.46 62.19 -23.19
CA LYS A 220 32.71 62.87 -23.61
C LYS A 220 32.63 63.37 -25.05
N LEU A 221 32.20 62.50 -25.98
CA LEU A 221 32.02 62.85 -27.40
C LEU A 221 30.99 63.96 -27.58
N ALA A 222 29.86 63.93 -26.85
CA ALA A 222 28.88 65.01 -26.88
C ALA A 222 29.48 66.35 -26.39
N THR A 223 30.34 66.30 -25.36
CA THR A 223 31.04 67.47 -24.83
C THR A 223 32.06 68.01 -25.84
N GLU A 224 32.86 67.15 -26.46
CA GLU A 224 33.82 67.55 -27.50
C GLU A 224 33.11 68.11 -28.73
N LYS A 225 32.03 67.47 -29.19
CA LYS A 225 31.19 67.99 -30.26
C LYS A 225 30.67 69.39 -29.93
N SER A 226 30.15 69.61 -28.73
CA SER A 226 29.70 70.93 -28.29
C SER A 226 30.83 71.96 -28.28
N LYS A 227 32.05 71.57 -27.89
CA LYS A 227 33.23 72.47 -27.93
C LYS A 227 33.60 72.82 -29.38
N ILE A 228 33.62 71.83 -30.27
CA ILE A 228 33.89 72.02 -31.70
C ILE A 228 32.84 72.91 -32.34
N ASP A 229 31.54 72.69 -32.07
CA ASP A 229 30.46 73.54 -32.59
C ASP A 229 30.61 75.00 -32.14
N VAL A 230 31.08 75.25 -30.90
CA VAL A 230 31.39 76.60 -30.42
C VAL A 230 32.61 77.18 -31.14
N LEU A 231 33.68 76.41 -31.30
CA LEU A 231 34.89 76.84 -32.01
C LEU A 231 34.63 77.11 -33.49
N LEU A 232 33.84 76.28 -34.18
CA LEU A 232 33.44 76.46 -35.57
C LEU A 232 32.57 77.71 -35.74
N LYS A 233 31.65 77.97 -34.81
CA LYS A 233 30.88 79.23 -34.78
C LYS A 233 31.76 80.46 -34.52
N MET A 234 32.88 80.29 -33.82
CA MET A 234 33.89 81.34 -33.60
C MET A 234 34.87 81.50 -34.76
N ASN A 235 35.06 80.46 -35.58
CA ASN A 235 36.07 80.39 -36.63
C ASN A 235 35.46 80.42 -38.05
N SER A 236 34.26 80.98 -38.21
CA SER A 236 33.54 80.94 -39.48
C SER A 236 34.12 81.90 -40.53
N GLY A 237 35.19 81.44 -41.17
CA GLY A 237 35.30 81.37 -42.63
C GLY A 237 35.50 79.89 -42.99
N VAL A 238 34.41 79.13 -43.11
CA VAL A 238 34.46 77.67 -43.34
C VAL A 238 34.67 77.38 -44.82
N ASP A 239 35.74 76.65 -45.13
CA ASP A 239 36.11 76.23 -46.47
C ASP A 239 35.29 75.01 -46.93
N LEU A 240 34.69 75.10 -48.11
CA LEU A 240 33.66 74.18 -48.63
C LEU A 240 34.14 72.72 -48.82
N ILE A 241 35.44 72.50 -48.95
CA ILE A 241 36.03 71.20 -49.29
C ILE A 241 36.11 70.28 -48.06
N GLN A 242 36.44 70.83 -46.89
CA GLN A 242 36.52 70.06 -45.65
C GLN A 242 35.12 69.63 -45.18
N SER A 243 34.13 70.51 -45.34
CA SER A 243 32.72 70.21 -45.07
C SER A 243 32.18 69.07 -45.95
N LYS A 244 32.63 68.98 -47.22
CA LYS A 244 32.24 67.90 -48.12
C LYS A 244 32.83 66.54 -47.73
N ALA A 245 34.11 66.51 -47.35
CA ALA A 245 34.79 65.28 -46.93
C ALA A 245 34.22 64.72 -45.61
N GLU A 246 33.93 65.60 -44.65
CA GLU A 246 33.28 65.23 -43.39
C GLU A 246 31.84 64.73 -43.63
N ALA A 247 31.10 65.35 -44.55
CA ALA A 247 29.77 64.89 -44.94
C ALA A 247 29.78 63.49 -45.59
N GLU A 248 30.74 63.18 -46.47
CA GLU A 248 30.87 61.86 -47.10
C GLU A 248 31.24 60.78 -46.07
N SER A 249 32.15 61.07 -45.14
CA SER A 249 32.52 60.15 -44.05
C SER A 249 31.34 59.89 -43.11
N MET A 250 30.62 60.94 -42.68
CA MET A 250 29.41 60.78 -41.86
C MET A 250 28.31 60.01 -42.59
N MET A 251 28.20 60.16 -43.91
CA MET A 251 27.21 59.43 -44.71
C MET A 251 27.55 57.93 -44.82
N GLN A 252 28.84 57.55 -44.87
CA GLN A 252 29.26 56.15 -44.79
C GLN A 252 28.98 55.54 -43.40
N VAL A 253 29.32 56.26 -42.33
CA VAL A 253 29.02 55.83 -40.95
C VAL A 253 27.51 55.67 -40.74
N ALA A 254 26.71 56.62 -41.26
CA ALA A 254 25.25 56.54 -41.22
C ALA A 254 24.72 55.32 -41.97
N LYS A 255 25.25 55.00 -43.17
CA LYS A 255 24.86 53.79 -43.92
C LYS A 255 25.19 52.50 -43.17
N ALA A 256 26.39 52.40 -42.58
CA ALA A 256 26.79 51.24 -41.79
C ALA A 256 25.92 51.08 -40.52
N THR A 257 25.57 52.19 -39.87
CA THR A 257 24.69 52.20 -38.70
C THR A 257 23.27 51.78 -39.05
N ILE A 258 22.74 52.25 -40.19
CA ILE A 258 21.41 51.83 -40.68
C ILE A 258 21.38 50.32 -40.96
N ALA A 259 22.43 49.76 -41.55
CA ALA A 259 22.52 48.32 -41.80
C ALA A 259 22.55 47.51 -40.50
N SER A 260 23.36 47.91 -39.52
CA SER A 260 23.43 47.30 -38.19
C SER A 260 22.10 47.39 -37.42
N VAL A 261 21.41 48.55 -37.49
CA VAL A 261 20.08 48.73 -36.89
C VAL A 261 19.04 47.81 -37.54
N LYS A 262 19.14 47.58 -38.86
CA LYS A 262 18.24 46.67 -39.56
C LYS A 262 18.45 45.22 -39.13
N GLU A 263 19.70 44.76 -39.05
CA GLU A 263 20.04 43.41 -38.59
C GLU A 263 19.62 43.17 -37.12
N THR A 264 19.88 44.13 -36.24
CA THR A 264 19.44 44.04 -34.84
C THR A 264 17.92 44.05 -34.70
N LYS A 265 17.20 44.81 -35.53
CA LYS A 265 15.74 44.79 -35.57
C LYS A 265 15.20 43.42 -36.01
N GLU A 266 15.85 42.79 -36.98
CA GLU A 266 15.46 41.46 -37.49
C GLU A 266 15.67 40.40 -36.40
N LYS A 267 16.84 40.39 -35.74
CA LYS A 267 17.11 39.52 -34.57
C LYS A 267 16.13 39.75 -33.42
N LEU A 268 15.77 41.00 -33.14
CA LEU A 268 14.79 41.34 -32.11
C LEU A 268 13.40 40.79 -32.46
N GLN A 269 13.04 40.78 -33.74
CA GLN A 269 11.75 40.29 -34.21
C GLN A 269 11.67 38.77 -34.12
N ASP A 270 12.74 38.06 -34.44
CA ASP A 270 12.86 36.60 -34.26
C ASP A 270 12.80 36.20 -32.79
N GLU A 271 13.53 36.91 -31.91
CA GLU A 271 13.52 36.63 -30.47
C GLU A 271 12.14 36.93 -29.86
N LYS A 272 11.44 37.96 -30.35
CA LYS A 272 10.06 38.26 -29.94
C LYS A 272 9.09 37.12 -30.31
N ALA A 273 9.23 36.54 -31.50
CA ALA A 273 8.42 35.39 -31.91
C ALA A 273 8.70 34.17 -31.03
N ARG A 274 9.98 33.88 -30.77
CA ARG A 274 10.40 32.80 -29.88
C ARG A 274 9.88 32.95 -28.45
N LEU A 275 9.91 34.18 -27.91
CA LEU A 275 9.36 34.47 -26.58
C LEU A 275 7.86 34.27 -26.51
N MET A 276 7.11 34.64 -27.56
CA MET A 276 5.67 34.38 -27.65
C MET A 276 5.35 32.87 -27.61
N ASP A 277 6.12 32.05 -28.32
CA ASP A 277 5.93 30.59 -28.32
C ASP A 277 6.20 29.99 -26.93
N LEU A 278 7.28 30.43 -26.26
CA LEU A 278 7.60 30.02 -24.89
C LEU A 278 6.52 30.46 -23.89
N GLU A 279 5.99 31.67 -24.03
CA GLU A 279 4.92 32.19 -23.16
C GLU A 279 3.63 31.37 -23.31
N GLN A 280 3.29 30.97 -24.53
CA GLN A 280 2.18 30.04 -24.78
C GLN A 280 2.41 28.66 -24.16
N GLU A 281 3.63 28.13 -24.26
CA GLU A 281 3.99 26.84 -23.66
C GLU A 281 3.88 26.88 -22.13
N VAL A 282 4.41 27.92 -21.50
CA VAL A 282 4.32 28.13 -20.04
C VAL A 282 2.86 28.22 -19.62
N THR A 283 2.04 29.00 -20.32
CA THR A 283 0.60 29.14 -20.03
C THR A 283 -0.15 27.81 -20.14
N LEU A 284 0.26 26.93 -21.07
CA LEU A 284 -0.32 25.60 -21.23
C LEU A 284 0.08 24.69 -20.06
N ARG A 285 1.36 24.71 -19.66
CA ARG A 285 1.88 23.94 -18.52
C ARG A 285 1.25 24.39 -17.21
N GLU A 286 1.05 25.69 -17.00
CA GLU A 286 0.37 26.25 -15.82
C GLU A 286 -1.07 25.74 -15.72
N ARG A 287 -1.85 25.79 -16.80
CA ARG A 287 -3.22 25.24 -16.82
C ARG A 287 -3.26 23.74 -16.51
N MET A 288 -2.28 22.98 -17.00
CA MET A 288 -2.20 21.55 -16.71
C MET A 288 -1.85 21.29 -15.24
N ALA A 289 -0.93 22.08 -14.67
CA ALA A 289 -0.57 22.01 -13.26
C ALA A 289 -1.75 22.36 -12.35
N GLU A 290 -2.49 23.44 -12.63
CA GLU A 290 -3.71 23.79 -11.89
C GLU A 290 -4.75 22.67 -11.92
N LYS A 291 -4.94 22.03 -13.08
CA LYS A 291 -5.87 20.90 -13.21
C LYS A 291 -5.43 19.72 -12.35
N MET A 292 -4.13 19.41 -12.31
CA MET A 292 -3.60 18.36 -11.45
C MET A 292 -3.77 18.67 -9.96
N ILE A 293 -3.56 19.92 -9.56
CA ILE A 293 -3.78 20.38 -8.17
C ILE A 293 -5.25 20.19 -7.78
N LYS A 294 -6.20 20.67 -8.60
CA LYS A 294 -7.64 20.51 -8.35
C LYS A 294 -8.07 19.04 -8.22
N MET A 295 -7.56 18.16 -9.08
CA MET A 295 -7.86 16.72 -8.97
C MET A 295 -7.25 16.12 -7.69
N SER A 296 -6.07 16.57 -7.28
CA SER A 296 -5.42 16.11 -6.05
C SER A 296 -6.21 16.56 -4.82
N GLU A 297 -6.64 17.81 -4.77
CA GLU A 297 -7.50 18.35 -3.70
C GLU A 297 -8.84 17.61 -3.62
N GLN A 298 -9.47 17.34 -4.77
CA GLN A 298 -10.70 16.57 -4.82
C GLN A 298 -10.51 15.16 -4.24
N LYS A 299 -9.45 14.45 -4.64
CA LYS A 299 -9.12 13.12 -4.09
C LYS A 299 -8.83 13.17 -2.59
N GLN A 300 -8.18 14.23 -2.12
CA GLN A 300 -7.91 14.42 -0.70
C GLN A 300 -9.21 14.59 0.09
N ASN A 301 -10.15 15.40 -0.41
CA ASN A 301 -11.46 15.59 0.21
C ASN A 301 -12.29 14.29 0.22
N GLU A 302 -12.30 13.53 -0.89
CA GLU A 302 -12.93 12.20 -0.94
C GLU A 302 -12.33 11.26 0.12
N GLY A 303 -11.01 11.29 0.30
CA GLY A 303 -10.32 10.54 1.36
C GLY A 303 -10.70 10.98 2.78
N PHE A 304 -10.86 12.28 3.01
CA PHE A 304 -11.35 12.79 4.30
C PHE A 304 -12.78 12.34 4.59
N ASN A 305 -13.68 12.42 3.61
CA ASN A 305 -15.06 11.97 3.76
C ASN A 305 -15.15 10.47 4.08
N ALA A 306 -14.37 9.65 3.37
CA ALA A 306 -14.29 8.21 3.64
C ALA A 306 -13.76 7.90 5.05
N LEU A 307 -12.79 8.68 5.54
CA LEU A 307 -12.26 8.54 6.89
C LEU A 307 -13.30 8.92 7.96
N GLU A 308 -14.06 9.98 7.72
CA GLU A 308 -15.12 10.42 8.63
C GLU A 308 -16.24 9.38 8.71
N GLU A 309 -16.65 8.82 7.57
CA GLU A 309 -17.63 7.73 7.52
C GLU A 309 -17.15 6.47 8.24
N ALA A 310 -15.87 6.11 8.08
CA ALA A 310 -15.26 5.00 8.80
C ALA A 310 -15.26 5.21 10.32
N LYS A 311 -14.93 6.42 10.79
CA LYS A 311 -15.01 6.78 12.23
C LYS A 311 -16.44 6.71 12.76
N ARG A 312 -17.41 7.16 11.96
CA ARG A 312 -18.84 7.07 12.33
C ARG A 312 -19.28 5.62 12.50
N LEU A 313 -18.88 4.75 11.57
CA LEU A 313 -19.15 3.30 11.64
C LEU A 313 -18.46 2.66 12.85
N GLU A 314 -17.20 2.98 13.11
CA GLU A 314 -16.45 2.51 14.29
C GLU A 314 -17.17 2.87 15.59
N THR A 315 -17.61 4.12 15.72
CA THR A 315 -18.35 4.60 16.89
C THR A 315 -19.67 3.83 17.06
N SER A 316 -20.39 3.59 15.97
CA SER A 316 -21.62 2.79 16.01
C SER A 316 -21.36 1.33 16.41
N PHE A 317 -20.29 0.72 15.92
CA PHE A 317 -19.89 -0.65 16.30
C PHE A 317 -19.50 -0.73 17.78
N LYS A 318 -18.74 0.24 18.27
CA LYS A 318 -18.37 0.31 19.69
C LYS A 318 -19.61 0.40 20.55
N HIS A 319 -20.55 1.27 20.21
CA HIS A 319 -21.78 1.43 20.98
C HIS A 319 -22.65 0.17 21.01
N LYS A 320 -22.72 -0.57 19.88
CA LYS A 320 -23.39 -1.89 19.82
C LYS A 320 -22.67 -2.95 20.64
N SER A 321 -21.34 -2.96 20.62
CA SER A 321 -20.52 -3.87 21.41
C SER A 321 -20.73 -3.64 22.90
N ASP A 322 -20.71 -2.38 23.33
CA ASP A 322 -20.95 -2.00 24.72
C ASP A 322 -22.36 -2.42 25.18
N ALA A 323 -23.38 -2.24 24.33
CA ALA A 323 -24.75 -2.68 24.62
C ALA A 323 -24.85 -4.22 24.77
N ILE A 324 -24.17 -4.99 23.93
CA ILE A 324 -24.14 -6.46 24.03
C ILE A 324 -23.42 -6.89 25.33
N GLN A 325 -22.29 -6.26 25.66
CA GLN A 325 -21.58 -6.54 26.91
C GLN A 325 -22.45 -6.26 28.13
N GLN A 326 -23.24 -5.18 28.09
CA GLN A 326 -24.18 -4.84 29.15
C GLN A 326 -25.31 -5.87 29.28
N GLN A 327 -25.89 -6.32 28.16
CA GLN A 327 -26.89 -7.41 28.16
C GLN A 327 -26.32 -8.74 28.69
N LEU A 328 -25.07 -9.08 28.34
CA LEU A 328 -24.40 -10.27 28.87
C LEU A 328 -24.13 -10.14 30.38
N ALA A 329 -23.78 -8.96 30.86
CA ALA A 329 -23.59 -8.68 32.28
C ALA A 329 -24.92 -8.80 33.05
N GLU A 330 -26.02 -8.30 32.50
CA GLU A 330 -27.37 -8.44 33.10
C GLU A 330 -27.80 -9.92 33.19
N LEU A 331 -27.65 -10.69 32.11
CA LEU A 331 -27.97 -12.12 32.09
C LEU A 331 -27.10 -12.98 33.03
N SER A 332 -25.86 -12.57 33.27
CA SER A 332 -24.97 -13.28 34.20
C SER A 332 -25.29 -12.97 35.66
N ILE A 333 -25.86 -11.80 35.96
CA ILE A 333 -26.36 -11.46 37.30
C ILE A 333 -27.68 -12.19 37.59
N GLU A 334 -28.56 -12.30 36.59
CA GLU A 334 -29.87 -12.98 36.71
C GLU A 334 -29.74 -14.50 36.91
N ASN A 335 -28.67 -15.14 36.41
CA ASN A 335 -28.37 -16.56 36.64
C ASN A 335 -27.69 -16.87 37.99
N ILE A 336 -27.33 -15.85 38.78
CA ILE A 336 -26.68 -16.00 40.09
C ILE A 336 -27.66 -15.70 41.25
N SER A 337 -28.82 -15.09 40.96
CA SER A 337 -29.93 -14.92 41.91
C SER A 337 -30.93 -16.06 41.78
#